data_AF-A0A284S4Q9-F1
#
_entry.id   AF-A0A284S4Q9-F1
#
_cell.length_a   1.000
_cell.length_b   1.000
_cell.length_c   1.000
_cell.angle_alpha   90.00
_cell.angle_beta   90.00
_cell.angle_gamma   90.00
#
_symmetry.space_group_name_H-M   'P 1'
#
loop_
_entity.id
_entity.type
_entity.pdbx_description
1 polymer ?
#
loop_
_entity_poly.entity_id
_entity_poly.type
_entity_poly.pdbx_seq_one_letter_code
_entity_poly.pdbx_strand_id
1 'polypeptide(L)'
;MFFRSLSLLSLIAFTIAEGLGDGNALQDAFDAMDGTFDNIRGALSVFSTNVDVPHATAVMDGINALEREMKDAVVLIPDHLDGKWVCDTLNHGLPIAGGFWDGLAARKDDFKTVGLTADICLLLKTLVSDRYVFDSKFFPAAPASSKVCIEQYYEAIGAKSDKVFKVFCKN
;
A
#
# COMPACT_ATOMS: atom_id res chain seq x y z
N MET A 1 60.09 -7.74 -15.46
CA MET A 1 59.40 -6.45 -15.61
C MET A 1 58.05 -6.55 -14.93
N PHE A 2 57.91 -5.89 -13.78
CA PHE A 2 56.67 -5.73 -13.04
C PHE A 2 55.83 -4.64 -13.71
N PHE A 3 54.64 -4.96 -14.23
CA PHE A 3 53.66 -3.94 -14.53
C PHE A 3 52.81 -3.68 -13.28
N ARG A 4 53.16 -2.59 -12.61
CA ARG A 4 52.24 -1.83 -11.77
C ARG A 4 51.22 -1.15 -12.67
N SER A 5 49.94 -1.36 -12.40
CA SER A 5 48.89 -0.41 -12.78
C SER A 5 47.70 -0.56 -11.84
N LEU A 6 47.62 0.39 -10.90
CA LEU A 6 46.41 0.97 -10.28
C LEU A 6 45.33 -0.05 -9.82
N SER A 7 45.27 -0.44 -8.55
CA SER A 7 44.60 0.35 -7.50
C SER A 7 43.35 1.09 -7.99
N LEU A 8 42.26 0.36 -8.17
CA LEU A 8 40.87 0.87 -8.06
C LEU A 8 40.06 -0.09 -7.16
N LEU A 9 40.67 -0.50 -6.04
CA LEU A 9 39.96 -1.01 -4.87
C LEU A 9 39.67 0.18 -3.94
N SER A 10 38.81 1.10 -4.38
CA SER A 10 38.35 2.23 -3.56
C SER A 10 37.38 3.09 -4.36
N LEU A 11 36.11 2.69 -4.39
CA LEU A 11 34.89 3.54 -4.50
C LEU A 11 33.67 2.65 -4.81
N ILE A 12 33.47 1.60 -4.01
CA ILE A 12 32.10 1.20 -3.65
C ILE A 12 31.94 1.66 -2.21
N ALA A 13 31.96 2.98 -2.04
CA ALA A 13 31.35 3.63 -0.90
C ALA A 13 29.95 4.06 -1.36
N PHE A 14 29.12 3.09 -1.75
CA PHE A 14 27.69 3.26 -1.54
C PHE A 14 27.49 2.98 -0.05
N THR A 15 27.67 4.01 0.77
CA THR A 15 26.99 4.07 2.05
C THR A 15 25.50 4.07 1.75
N ILE A 16 24.94 2.89 1.55
CA ILE A 16 23.57 2.57 1.98
C ILE A 16 23.68 2.43 3.51
N ALA A 17 23.98 3.54 4.16
CA ALA A 17 23.84 3.72 5.58
C ALA A 17 22.77 4.80 5.66
N GLU A 18 21.64 4.53 6.29
CA GLU A 18 20.36 5.25 6.18
C GLU A 18 19.43 4.64 5.13
N GLY A 19 18.97 3.40 5.34
CA GLY A 19 17.68 2.99 4.79
C GLY A 19 16.61 3.92 5.36
N LEU A 20 16.37 5.03 4.67
CA LEU A 20 15.50 6.14 5.05
C LEU A 20 15.61 6.50 6.55
N GLY A 21 16.66 7.23 6.97
CA GLY A 21 16.85 7.59 8.39
C GLY A 21 15.60 8.17 9.07
N ASP A 22 15.55 8.10 10.41
CA ASP A 22 14.47 8.69 11.24
C ASP A 22 14.11 10.10 10.74
N GLY A 23 12.82 10.31 10.40
CA GLY A 23 12.32 11.57 9.84
C GLY A 23 12.31 11.67 8.31
N ASN A 24 12.32 10.55 7.59
CA ASN A 24 12.10 10.54 6.15
C ASN A 24 10.61 10.69 5.81
N ALA A 25 10.28 11.69 5.00
CA ALA A 25 8.92 11.97 4.54
C ALA A 25 8.21 10.76 3.91
N LEU A 26 8.92 9.84 3.25
CA LEU A 26 8.31 8.61 2.73
C LEU A 26 7.87 7.68 3.88
N GLN A 27 8.67 7.52 4.93
CA GLN A 27 8.28 6.74 6.11
C GLN A 27 7.06 7.38 6.80
N ASP A 28 7.07 8.71 6.97
CA ASP A 28 5.93 9.43 7.54
C ASP A 28 4.65 9.22 6.70
N ALA A 29 4.78 9.12 5.38
CA ALA A 29 3.65 8.83 4.49
C ALA A 29 3.13 7.39 4.67
N PHE A 30 4.01 6.41 4.87
CA PHE A 30 3.59 5.04 5.22
C PHE A 30 2.90 4.97 6.58
N ASP A 31 3.42 5.67 7.60
CA ASP A 31 2.81 5.73 8.92
C ASP A 31 1.43 6.41 8.88
N ALA A 32 1.26 7.44 8.05
CA ALA A 32 -0.03 8.08 7.80
C ALA A 32 -1.03 7.09 7.16
N MET A 33 -0.60 6.34 6.13
CA MET A 33 -1.43 5.31 5.51
C MET A 33 -1.84 4.22 6.49
N ASP A 34 -0.95 3.79 7.38
CA ASP A 34 -1.26 2.84 8.46
C ASP A 34 -2.37 3.37 9.39
N GLY A 35 -2.25 4.63 9.81
CA GLY A 35 -3.28 5.31 10.58
C GLY A 35 -4.62 5.37 9.84
N THR A 36 -4.60 5.60 8.53
CA THR A 36 -5.80 5.58 7.69
C THR A 36 -6.39 4.18 7.56
N PHE A 37 -5.58 3.12 7.46
CA PHE A 37 -6.07 1.75 7.52
C PHE A 37 -6.72 1.40 8.86
N ASP A 38 -6.14 1.84 9.98
CA ASP A 38 -6.75 1.72 11.31
C ASP A 38 -8.12 2.42 11.37
N ASN A 39 -8.20 3.64 10.85
CA ASN A 39 -9.45 4.42 10.79
C ASN A 39 -10.51 3.71 9.93
N ILE A 40 -10.14 3.20 8.75
CA ILE A 40 -11.04 2.43 7.89
C ILE A 40 -11.53 1.18 8.63
N ARG A 41 -10.66 0.47 9.34
CA ARG A 41 -11.03 -0.72 10.12
C ARG A 41 -12.04 -0.37 11.22
N GLY A 42 -11.80 0.74 11.93
CA GLY A 42 -12.74 1.30 12.89
C GLY A 42 -14.10 1.61 12.26
N ALA A 43 -14.10 2.31 11.13
CA ALA A 43 -15.32 2.64 10.39
C ALA A 43 -16.07 1.40 9.91
N LEU A 44 -15.38 0.39 9.39
CA LEU A 44 -15.98 -0.89 9.00
C LEU A 44 -16.62 -1.61 10.19
N SER A 45 -15.97 -1.56 11.36
CA SER A 45 -16.53 -2.13 12.59
C SER A 45 -17.79 -1.38 13.02
N VAL A 46 -17.80 -0.04 13.02
CA VAL A 46 -18.99 0.73 13.39
C VAL A 46 -20.12 0.53 12.39
N PHE A 47 -19.81 0.51 11.09
CA PHE A 47 -20.79 0.23 10.03
C PHE A 47 -21.40 -1.17 10.17
N SER A 48 -20.62 -2.17 10.58
CA SER A 48 -21.14 -3.52 10.85
C SER A 48 -22.24 -3.57 11.92
N THR A 49 -22.23 -2.61 12.84
CA THR A 49 -23.24 -2.47 13.91
C THR A 49 -24.37 -1.51 13.56
N ASN A 50 -24.09 -0.53 12.69
CA ASN A 50 -25.03 0.54 12.29
C ASN A 50 -25.09 0.61 10.76
N VAL A 51 -25.88 -0.28 10.17
CA VAL A 51 -25.98 -0.40 8.70
C VAL A 51 -26.87 0.72 8.15
N ASP A 52 -26.27 1.89 7.98
CA ASP A 52 -26.88 3.07 7.39
C ASP A 52 -25.90 3.85 6.49
N VAL A 53 -26.43 4.84 5.77
CA VAL A 53 -25.65 5.64 4.81
C VAL A 53 -24.51 6.41 5.48
N PRO A 54 -24.71 7.16 6.59
CA PRO A 54 -23.62 7.88 7.26
C PRO A 54 -22.42 7.00 7.62
N HIS A 55 -22.63 5.81 8.17
CA HIS A 55 -21.52 4.93 8.56
C HIS A 55 -20.84 4.28 7.36
N ALA A 56 -21.60 3.95 6.30
CA ALA A 56 -21.02 3.52 5.03
C ALA A 56 -20.17 4.62 4.39
N THR A 57 -20.63 5.87 4.43
CA THR A 57 -19.89 7.03 3.93
C THR A 57 -18.59 7.24 4.70
N ALA A 58 -18.56 7.03 6.02
CA ALA A 58 -17.32 7.11 6.80
C ALA A 58 -16.26 6.10 6.33
N VAL A 59 -16.65 4.89 5.92
CA VAL A 59 -15.73 3.92 5.31
C VAL A 59 -15.22 4.44 3.97
N MET A 60 -16.11 4.96 3.13
CA MET A 60 -15.78 5.51 1.81
C MET A 60 -14.82 6.71 1.91
N ASP A 61 -15.03 7.59 2.89
CA ASP A 61 -14.17 8.74 3.15
C ASP A 61 -12.76 8.31 3.58
N GLY A 62 -12.66 7.22 4.36
CA GLY A 62 -11.37 6.60 4.69
C GLY A 62 -10.65 6.06 3.45
N ILE A 63 -11.37 5.40 2.54
CA ILE A 63 -10.79 4.92 1.26
C ILE A 63 -10.30 6.11 0.41
N ASN A 64 -11.08 7.19 0.34
CA ASN A 64 -10.69 8.41 -0.36
C ASN A 64 -9.46 9.09 0.29
N ALA A 65 -9.33 9.03 1.62
CA ALA A 65 -8.14 9.52 2.31
C ALA A 65 -6.91 8.69 1.95
N LEU A 66 -7.03 7.37 1.98
CA LEU A 66 -5.96 6.45 1.57
C LEU A 66 -5.52 6.71 0.13
N GLU A 67 -6.47 6.95 -0.78
CA GLU A 67 -6.17 7.29 -2.18
C GLU A 67 -5.30 8.56 -2.29
N ARG A 68 -5.64 9.62 -1.52
CA ARG A 68 -4.86 10.87 -1.51
C ARG A 68 -3.46 10.65 -0.93
N GLU A 69 -3.36 9.93 0.18
CA GLU A 69 -2.08 9.62 0.81
C GLU A 69 -1.18 8.79 -0.11
N MET A 70 -1.75 7.84 -0.87
CA MET A 70 -1.00 7.09 -1.88
C MET A 70 -0.44 8.01 -2.97
N LYS A 71 -1.23 8.99 -3.45
CA LYS A 71 -0.78 9.99 -4.44
C LYS A 71 0.33 10.87 -3.89
N ASP A 72 0.20 11.33 -2.66
CA ASP A 72 1.20 12.16 -1.99
C ASP A 72 2.49 11.37 -1.73
N ALA A 73 2.39 10.07 -1.40
CA ALA A 73 3.55 9.21 -1.23
C ALA A 73 4.34 9.01 -2.53
N VAL A 74 3.68 9.02 -3.72
CA VAL A 74 4.36 8.82 -5.01
C VAL A 74 5.50 9.81 -5.22
N VAL A 75 5.30 11.08 -4.85
CA VAL A 75 6.31 12.13 -5.07
C VAL A 75 7.48 12.07 -4.08
N LEU A 76 7.35 11.26 -3.04
CA LEU A 76 8.36 11.07 -1.98
C LEU A 76 9.25 9.85 -2.24
N ILE A 77 8.92 9.02 -3.24
CA ILE A 77 9.70 7.84 -3.60
C ILE A 77 11.04 8.30 -4.20
N PRO A 78 12.19 7.97 -3.56
CA PRO A 78 13.50 8.28 -4.12
C PRO A 78 13.84 7.36 -5.30
N ASP A 79 14.86 7.71 -6.08
CA ASP A 79 15.31 6.87 -7.20
C ASP A 79 15.85 5.51 -6.75
N HIS A 80 16.33 5.42 -5.52
CA HIS A 80 16.90 4.20 -4.93
C HIS A 80 16.44 4.02 -3.49
N LEU A 81 15.89 2.84 -3.21
CA LEU A 81 15.48 2.41 -1.88
C LEU A 81 16.46 1.39 -1.31
N ASP A 82 16.52 1.32 0.01
CA ASP A 82 17.21 0.23 0.69
C ASP A 82 16.38 -1.06 0.64
N GLY A 83 17.03 -2.18 0.31
CA GLY A 83 16.35 -3.46 0.13
C GLY A 83 15.77 -4.02 1.42
N LYS A 84 16.43 -3.80 2.55
CA LYS A 84 15.92 -4.22 3.86
C LYS A 84 14.71 -3.37 4.24
N TRP A 85 14.80 -2.05 4.10
CA TRP A 85 13.68 -1.15 4.35
C TRP A 85 12.45 -1.51 3.51
N VAL A 86 12.61 -1.81 2.21
CA VAL A 86 11.49 -2.27 1.35
C VAL A 86 10.86 -3.55 1.89
N CYS A 87 11.66 -4.55 2.24
CA CYS A 87 11.14 -5.81 2.78
C CYS A 87 10.43 -5.61 4.13
N ASP A 88 11.01 -4.82 5.03
CA ASP A 88 10.41 -4.53 6.34
C ASP A 88 9.06 -3.83 6.17
N THR A 89 9.00 -2.81 5.29
CA THR A 89 7.78 -2.06 4.97
C THR A 89 6.70 -2.96 4.38
N LEU A 90 7.04 -3.81 3.41
CA LEU A 90 6.07 -4.73 2.79
C LEU A 90 5.57 -5.78 3.77
N ASN A 91 6.45 -6.35 4.61
CA ASN A 91 6.06 -7.33 5.61
C ASN A 91 5.16 -6.74 6.71
N HIS A 92 5.41 -5.49 7.09
CA HIS A 92 4.57 -4.74 8.02
C HIS A 92 3.20 -4.40 7.40
N GLY A 93 3.18 -3.89 6.17
CA GLY A 93 1.95 -3.51 5.47
C GLY A 93 1.08 -4.69 5.05
N LEU A 94 1.66 -5.88 4.83
CA LEU A 94 0.95 -7.08 4.37
C LEU A 94 -0.28 -7.45 5.23
N PRO A 95 -0.18 -7.64 6.56
CA PRO A 95 -1.35 -7.93 7.39
C PRO A 95 -2.36 -6.78 7.42
N ILE A 96 -1.90 -5.52 7.32
CA ILE A 96 -2.75 -4.33 7.36
C ILE A 96 -3.61 -4.24 6.10
N ALA A 97 -2.98 -4.26 4.92
CA ALA A 97 -3.67 -4.26 3.63
C ALA A 97 -4.55 -5.51 3.49
N GLY A 98 -4.07 -6.68 3.95
CA GLY A 98 -4.85 -7.91 3.96
C GLY A 98 -6.14 -7.78 4.78
N GLY A 99 -6.06 -7.20 5.99
CA GLY A 99 -7.20 -6.95 6.86
C GLY A 99 -8.21 -5.95 6.29
N PHE A 100 -7.72 -4.91 5.60
CA PHE A 100 -8.56 -3.96 4.86
C PHE A 100 -9.43 -4.66 3.80
N TRP A 101 -8.82 -5.47 2.94
CA TRP A 101 -9.54 -6.19 1.89
C TRP A 101 -10.54 -7.20 2.46
N ASP A 102 -10.15 -7.96 3.49
CA ASP A 102 -11.03 -8.91 4.15
C ASP A 102 -12.22 -8.21 4.83
N GLY A 103 -11.97 -7.07 5.49
CA GLY A 103 -12.98 -6.25 6.13
C GLY A 103 -14.02 -5.74 5.14
N LEU A 104 -13.58 -5.17 4.01
CA LEU A 104 -14.49 -4.73 2.94
C LEU A 104 -15.32 -5.88 2.39
N ALA A 105 -14.70 -7.03 2.08
CA ALA A 105 -15.40 -8.20 1.57
C ALA A 105 -16.49 -8.68 2.55
N ALA A 106 -16.22 -8.61 3.85
CA ALA A 106 -17.15 -9.04 4.89
C ALA A 106 -18.38 -8.12 5.01
N ARG A 107 -18.31 -6.86 4.55
CA ARG A 107 -19.41 -5.87 4.62
C ARG A 107 -20.23 -5.75 3.34
N LYS A 108 -20.07 -6.68 2.40
CA LYS A 108 -20.74 -6.61 1.08
C LYS A 108 -22.25 -6.41 1.16
N ASP A 109 -22.90 -7.16 2.05
CA ASP A 109 -24.37 -7.19 2.15
C ASP A 109 -24.87 -5.94 2.88
N ASP A 110 -24.05 -5.36 3.76
CA ASP A 110 -24.32 -4.09 4.43
C ASP A 110 -24.30 -2.94 3.42
N PHE A 111 -23.25 -2.87 2.59
CA PHE A 111 -23.17 -1.88 1.50
C PHE A 111 -24.30 -2.04 0.47
N LYS A 112 -24.71 -3.28 0.20
CA LYS A 112 -25.88 -3.56 -0.63
C LYS A 112 -27.18 -3.07 0.01
N THR A 113 -27.34 -3.27 1.32
CA THR A 113 -28.51 -2.84 2.09
C THR A 113 -28.71 -1.33 2.03
N VAL A 114 -27.62 -0.56 2.10
CA VAL A 114 -27.66 0.91 2.02
C VAL A 114 -27.57 1.46 0.59
N GLY A 115 -27.51 0.58 -0.43
CA GLY A 115 -27.52 0.97 -1.84
C GLY A 115 -26.22 1.57 -2.38
N LEU A 116 -25.07 1.36 -1.72
CA LEU A 116 -23.78 1.98 -2.05
C LEU A 116 -22.76 1.02 -2.69
N THR A 117 -23.20 -0.16 -3.16
CA THR A 117 -22.31 -1.14 -3.80
C THR A 117 -21.60 -0.57 -5.03
N ALA A 118 -22.31 0.21 -5.86
CA ALA A 118 -21.74 0.80 -7.07
C ALA A 118 -20.69 1.86 -6.75
N ASP A 119 -20.93 2.69 -5.73
CA ASP A 119 -19.99 3.72 -5.28
C ASP A 119 -18.71 3.10 -4.71
N ILE A 120 -18.83 2.05 -3.90
CA ILE A 120 -17.66 1.28 -3.45
C ILE A 120 -16.90 0.69 -4.65
N CYS A 121 -17.60 0.12 -5.64
CA CYS A 121 -16.92 -0.38 -6.83
C CYS A 121 -16.12 0.71 -7.56
N LEU A 122 -16.68 1.92 -7.69
CA LEU A 122 -15.99 3.05 -8.31
C LEU A 122 -14.73 3.42 -7.52
N LEU A 123 -14.84 3.55 -6.20
CA LEU A 123 -13.69 3.84 -5.32
C LEU A 123 -12.59 2.80 -5.44
N LEU A 124 -12.95 1.52 -5.46
CA LEU A 124 -11.98 0.44 -5.61
C LEU A 124 -11.24 0.50 -6.94
N LYS A 125 -11.94 0.81 -8.04
CA LYS A 125 -11.32 1.00 -9.35
C LYS A 125 -10.32 2.15 -9.34
N THR A 126 -10.67 3.28 -8.71
CA THR A 126 -9.76 4.42 -8.55
C THR A 126 -8.54 4.04 -7.72
N LEU A 127 -8.74 3.41 -6.56
CA LEU A 127 -7.67 2.96 -5.69
C LEU A 127 -6.69 2.02 -6.40
N VAL A 128 -7.18 1.09 -7.22
CA VAL A 128 -6.30 0.20 -8.03
C VAL A 128 -5.55 0.97 -9.10
N SER A 129 -6.18 1.95 -9.75
CA SER A 129 -5.50 2.81 -10.73
C SER A 129 -4.36 3.60 -10.08
N ASP A 130 -4.60 4.18 -8.91
CA ASP A 130 -3.60 4.98 -8.19
C ASP A 130 -2.51 4.10 -7.59
N ARG A 131 -2.87 2.91 -7.11
CA ARG A 131 -1.90 1.87 -6.74
C ARG A 131 -0.98 1.54 -7.90
N TYR A 132 -1.49 1.38 -9.11
CA TYR A 132 -0.65 1.09 -10.27
C TYR A 132 0.39 2.20 -10.52
N VAL A 133 0.01 3.46 -10.32
CA VAL A 133 0.93 4.60 -10.40
C VAL A 133 2.00 4.53 -9.31
N PHE A 134 1.60 4.28 -8.06
CA PHE A 134 2.51 4.08 -6.94
C PHE A 134 3.51 2.95 -7.22
N ASP A 135 2.99 1.78 -7.60
CA ASP A 135 3.74 0.57 -7.93
C ASP A 135 4.77 0.84 -9.05
N SER A 136 4.38 1.61 -10.07
CA SER A 136 5.26 1.99 -11.19
C SER A 136 6.44 2.87 -10.80
N LYS A 137 6.40 3.51 -9.62
CA LYS A 137 7.49 4.32 -9.06
C LYS A 137 8.27 3.57 -7.99
N PHE A 138 7.56 2.88 -7.10
CA PHE A 138 8.16 2.21 -5.95
C PHE A 138 9.07 1.04 -6.35
N PHE A 139 8.63 0.17 -7.27
CA PHE A 139 9.42 -1.03 -7.60
C PHE A 139 10.66 -0.76 -8.43
N PRO A 140 10.68 0.17 -9.40
CA PRO A 140 11.94 0.55 -10.05
C PRO A 140 12.98 1.11 -9.09
N ALA A 141 12.55 1.75 -7.98
CA ALA A 141 13.44 2.23 -6.94
C ALA A 141 13.94 1.11 -6.00
N ALA A 142 13.22 -0.02 -5.95
CA ALA A 142 13.57 -1.14 -5.10
C ALA A 142 14.71 -2.00 -5.70
N PRO A 143 15.72 -2.39 -4.92
CA PRO A 143 16.83 -3.19 -5.41
C PRO A 143 16.42 -4.66 -5.61
N ALA A 144 17.15 -5.39 -6.45
CA ALA A 144 16.86 -6.80 -6.73
C ALA A 144 16.81 -7.71 -5.48
N SER A 145 17.48 -7.31 -4.38
CA SER A 145 17.47 -8.02 -3.11
C SER A 145 16.09 -8.07 -2.43
N SER A 146 15.18 -7.15 -2.74
CA SER A 146 13.82 -7.13 -2.16
C SER A 146 12.77 -7.83 -3.01
N LYS A 147 13.16 -8.37 -4.18
CA LYS A 147 12.25 -9.00 -5.15
C LYS A 147 11.31 -10.05 -4.52
N VAL A 148 11.85 -10.92 -3.67
CA VAL A 148 11.05 -11.99 -3.04
C VAL A 148 9.97 -11.41 -2.13
N CYS A 149 10.27 -10.35 -1.37
CA CYS A 149 9.29 -9.68 -0.51
C CYS A 149 8.17 -9.04 -1.33
N ILE A 150 8.51 -8.43 -2.47
CA ILE A 150 7.55 -7.84 -3.40
C ILE A 150 6.62 -8.91 -3.97
N GLU A 151 7.17 -10.02 -4.48
CA GLU A 151 6.39 -11.12 -5.05
C GLU A 151 5.42 -11.71 -4.01
N GLN A 152 5.90 -11.95 -2.78
CA GLN A 152 5.08 -12.45 -1.68
C GLN A 152 3.93 -11.49 -1.31
N TYR A 153 4.22 -10.18 -1.25
CA TYR A 153 3.20 -9.17 -0.98
C TYR A 153 2.08 -9.22 -2.03
N TYR A 154 2.43 -9.28 -3.31
CA TYR A 154 1.45 -9.34 -4.40
C TYR A 154 0.65 -10.63 -4.43
N GLU A 155 1.30 -11.77 -4.19
CA GLU A 155 0.61 -13.06 -4.16
C GLU A 155 -0.48 -13.05 -3.08
N ALA A 156 -0.16 -12.57 -1.88
CA ALA A 156 -1.11 -12.53 -0.77
C ALA A 156 -2.23 -11.49 -0.97
N ILE A 157 -1.91 -10.30 -1.47
CA ILE A 157 -2.89 -9.22 -1.65
C ILE A 157 -3.75 -9.42 -2.90
N GLY A 158 -3.19 -9.95 -3.99
CA GLY A 158 -3.88 -10.09 -5.28
C GLY A 158 -5.15 -10.94 -5.19
N ALA A 159 -5.08 -12.08 -4.50
CA ALA A 159 -6.25 -12.93 -4.30
C ALA A 159 -7.36 -12.23 -3.47
N LYS A 160 -6.97 -11.41 -2.49
CA LYS A 160 -7.91 -10.66 -1.65
C LYS A 160 -8.55 -9.52 -2.43
N SER A 161 -7.77 -8.74 -3.17
CA SER A 161 -8.32 -7.68 -4.04
C SER A 161 -9.28 -8.27 -5.07
N ASP A 162 -8.92 -9.37 -5.73
CA ASP A 162 -9.80 -10.04 -6.71
C ASP A 162 -11.14 -10.47 -6.11
N LYS A 163 -11.12 -10.97 -4.88
CA LYS A 163 -12.33 -11.33 -4.14
C LYS A 163 -13.22 -10.11 -3.89
N VAL A 164 -12.64 -8.99 -3.44
CA VAL A 164 -13.40 -7.75 -3.20
C VAL A 164 -14.00 -7.24 -4.52
N PHE A 165 -13.21 -7.17 -5.59
CA PHE A 165 -13.70 -6.72 -6.90
C PHE A 165 -14.82 -7.59 -7.45
N LYS A 166 -14.73 -8.92 -7.30
CA LYS A 166 -15.84 -9.81 -7.71
C LYS A 166 -17.13 -9.49 -6.97
N VAL A 167 -17.04 -9.14 -5.70
CA VAL A 167 -18.21 -8.90 -4.84
C VAL A 167 -18.85 -7.53 -5.09
N PHE A 168 -18.05 -6.49 -5.29
CA PHE A 168 -18.58 -5.14 -5.46
C PHE A 168 -18.77 -4.73 -6.93
N CYS A 169 -17.94 -5.22 -7.85
CA CYS A 169 -17.87 -4.72 -9.23
C CYS A 169 -18.39 -5.66 -10.31
N LYS A 170 -18.74 -6.91 -9.99
CA LYS A 170 -19.22 -7.89 -10.99
C LYS A 170 -20.68 -8.33 -10.76
N ASN A 171 -21.49 -7.43 -10.21
CA ASN A 171 -22.92 -7.65 -10.01
C ASN A 171 -23.72 -7.40 -11.29
#